data_AF-A0A7X0VPN7-F1
#
_entry.id   AF-A0A7X0VPN7-F1
#
_cell.length_a   1.000
_cell.length_b   1.000
_cell.length_c   1.000
_cell.angle_alpha   90.00
_cell.angle_beta   90.00
_cell.angle_gamma   90.00
#
_symmetry.space_group_name_H-M   'P 1'
#
loop_
_entity.id
_entity.type
_entity.pdbx_description
1 polymer ?
#
loop_
_entity_poly.entity_id
_entity_poly.type
_entity_poly.pdbx_seq_one_letter_code
_entity_poly.pdbx_strand_id
1 'polypeptide(L)'
;MKKILFCLLFSTIFLTSCTLEDSQSANKSSDNNTLTEEVTQNSNDSPKPKDTTTILDNANTSQDKEKEVSKDSSKEISPTETSGKNEGSKTNISPGVSKVKGKVQLYEDTFFDDRRFGENIPKNFCEVVISNLTETSFDFTVYEVTDAKNDDKKVIFLKNTAVFIDDGTKATFYGKTYTLNFIFPNNHGANSVVTDMKISGFEPLEGKTYCNNKIPVQEYYDLIKEAWQKEKDYIDSIDDPKLKQSVQTTFSAAIMESCGLLMEHPEDSNAIDGSLRKVLAGD
;
A
#
# COMPACT_ATOMS: atom_id res chain seq x y z
N MET A 1 -10.46 -7.78 50.86
CA MET A 1 -10.79 -8.59 49.66
C MET A 1 -12.27 -8.40 49.34
N LYS A 2 -12.60 -7.50 48.39
CA LYS A 2 -13.97 -7.28 47.91
C LYS A 2 -14.14 -8.06 46.62
N LYS A 3 -15.03 -9.05 46.61
CA LYS A 3 -15.45 -9.75 45.39
C LYS A 3 -16.42 -8.83 44.67
N ILE A 4 -16.01 -8.30 43.52
CA ILE A 4 -16.90 -7.59 42.61
C ILE A 4 -17.54 -8.66 41.72
N LEU A 5 -18.84 -8.83 41.90
CA LEU A 5 -19.70 -9.70 41.10
C LEU A 5 -19.99 -8.97 39.79
N PHE A 6 -19.45 -9.45 38.68
CA PHE A 6 -19.75 -8.95 37.34
C PHE A 6 -21.10 -9.56 36.90
N CYS A 7 -22.16 -8.76 36.91
CA CYS A 7 -23.45 -9.17 36.34
C CYS A 7 -23.37 -9.09 34.81
N LEU A 8 -23.36 -10.24 34.15
CA LEU A 8 -23.60 -10.37 32.71
C LEU A 8 -25.05 -9.95 32.41
N LEU A 9 -25.21 -8.81 31.74
CA LEU A 9 -26.49 -8.37 31.19
C LEU A 9 -26.74 -9.12 29.88
N PHE A 10 -27.68 -10.06 29.90
CA PHE A 10 -28.28 -10.64 28.70
C PHE A 10 -29.16 -9.57 28.04
N SER A 11 -28.68 -8.95 26.95
CA SER A 11 -29.53 -8.13 26.09
C SER A 11 -30.00 -8.98 24.91
N THR A 12 -31.22 -9.53 25.01
CA THR A 12 -31.91 -10.14 23.88
C THR A 12 -32.48 -9.02 23.01
N ILE A 13 -31.81 -8.71 21.90
CA ILE A 13 -32.37 -7.81 20.88
C ILE A 13 -33.30 -8.65 20.00
N PHE A 14 -34.60 -8.37 20.08
CA PHE A 14 -35.58 -8.87 19.11
C PHE A 14 -35.35 -8.17 17.77
N LEU A 15 -35.00 -8.93 16.73
CA LEU A 15 -34.96 -8.44 15.36
C LEU A 15 -36.40 -8.30 14.85
N THR A 16 -36.89 -7.06 14.74
CA THR A 16 -38.04 -6.73 13.91
C THR A 16 -37.61 -6.76 12.44
N SER A 17 -38.09 -7.76 11.71
CA SER A 17 -37.94 -7.89 10.26
C SER A 17 -38.69 -6.77 9.54
N CYS A 18 -37.95 -5.82 8.98
CA CYS A 18 -38.46 -4.94 7.93
C CYS A 18 -38.50 -5.73 6.61
N THR A 19 -39.70 -5.95 6.12
CA THR A 19 -40.00 -6.44 4.77
C THR A 19 -39.51 -5.43 3.74
N LEU A 20 -38.61 -5.86 2.85
CA LEU A 20 -38.31 -5.18 1.59
C LEU A 20 -39.41 -5.54 0.60
N GLU A 21 -40.14 -4.53 0.11
CA GLU A 21 -41.08 -4.71 -1.00
C GLU A 21 -40.33 -4.90 -2.32
N ASP A 22 -40.63 -6.00 -3.00
CA ASP A 22 -40.23 -6.27 -4.38
C ASP A 22 -40.96 -5.32 -5.34
N SER A 23 -40.19 -4.56 -6.12
CA SER A 23 -40.70 -3.94 -7.34
C SER A 23 -40.32 -4.80 -8.55
N GLN A 24 -41.36 -5.33 -9.19
CA GLN A 24 -41.30 -6.11 -10.41
C GLN A 24 -40.78 -5.30 -11.60
N SER A 25 -39.91 -5.90 -12.39
CA SER A 25 -39.78 -5.62 -13.83
C SER A 25 -39.38 -6.89 -14.57
N ALA A 26 -40.36 -7.49 -15.24
CA ALA A 26 -40.19 -8.61 -16.15
C ALA A 26 -39.42 -8.20 -17.42
N ASN A 27 -38.46 -9.01 -17.88
CA ASN A 27 -38.67 -9.85 -19.06
C ASN A 27 -37.44 -10.68 -19.48
N LYS A 28 -37.73 -11.98 -19.67
CA LYS A 28 -37.30 -12.89 -20.74
C LYS A 28 -36.04 -13.75 -20.57
N SER A 29 -36.34 -14.97 -20.12
CA SER A 29 -35.75 -16.29 -20.42
C SER A 29 -35.06 -16.43 -21.79
N SER A 30 -33.91 -17.11 -21.78
CA SER A 30 -33.72 -18.31 -22.60
C SER A 30 -32.71 -19.23 -21.92
N ASP A 31 -33.17 -20.44 -21.62
CA ASP A 31 -32.37 -21.60 -21.25
C ASP A 31 -31.40 -21.98 -22.37
N ASN A 32 -30.29 -22.63 -22.01
CA ASN A 32 -29.88 -23.91 -22.59
C ASN A 32 -28.79 -24.58 -21.74
N ASN A 33 -29.00 -25.88 -21.57
CA ASN A 33 -28.29 -26.79 -20.68
C ASN A 33 -27.38 -27.73 -21.51
N THR A 34 -26.27 -28.16 -20.90
CA THR A 34 -25.57 -29.46 -21.09
C THR A 34 -24.77 -29.76 -22.38
N LEU A 35 -23.52 -30.21 -22.18
CA LEU A 35 -22.85 -31.45 -22.69
C LEU A 35 -21.32 -31.37 -22.35
N THR A 36 -20.82 -32.10 -21.34
CA THR A 36 -19.99 -33.35 -21.45
C THR A 36 -18.99 -33.37 -22.62
N GLU A 37 -17.69 -33.49 -22.37
CA GLU A 37 -16.91 -34.73 -22.16
C GLU A 37 -15.39 -34.44 -22.21
N GLU A 38 -14.61 -35.22 -21.45
CA GLU A 38 -13.15 -35.33 -21.51
C GLU A 38 -12.66 -35.84 -22.87
N VAL A 39 -11.48 -35.39 -23.35
CA VAL A 39 -10.45 -36.28 -23.94
C VAL A 39 -9.05 -35.70 -23.72
N THR A 40 -8.19 -36.56 -23.17
CA THR A 40 -6.73 -36.49 -23.01
C THR A 40 -5.98 -36.56 -24.35
N GLN A 41 -4.85 -35.85 -24.52
CA GLN A 41 -3.58 -36.49 -24.96
C GLN A 41 -2.36 -35.55 -24.98
N ASN A 42 -1.28 -36.08 -24.39
CA ASN A 42 0.11 -35.68 -24.46
C ASN A 42 0.62 -35.42 -25.89
N SER A 43 1.68 -34.60 -26.01
CA SER A 43 2.96 -35.06 -26.57
C SER A 43 4.11 -34.08 -26.30
N ASN A 44 5.22 -34.70 -25.90
CA ASN A 44 6.56 -34.14 -25.72
C ASN A 44 7.11 -33.55 -27.03
N ASP A 45 7.98 -32.55 -26.99
CA ASP A 45 9.43 -32.80 -27.11
C ASP A 45 10.26 -31.53 -26.93
N SER A 46 11.39 -31.69 -26.24
CA SER A 46 12.48 -30.74 -26.14
C SER A 46 13.61 -31.23 -27.05
N PRO A 47 14.43 -30.34 -27.64
CA PRO A 47 15.86 -30.56 -27.45
C PRO A 47 16.71 -29.28 -27.33
N LYS A 48 17.56 -29.26 -26.31
CA LYS A 48 18.94 -28.72 -26.32
C LYS A 48 19.87 -29.97 -26.35
N PRO A 49 21.22 -29.94 -26.58
CA PRO A 49 22.16 -28.80 -26.61
C PRO A 49 23.39 -28.95 -27.56
N LYS A 50 24.43 -28.12 -27.29
CA LYS A 50 25.89 -28.21 -27.60
C LYS A 50 26.42 -27.19 -28.62
N ASP A 51 27.64 -26.64 -28.54
CA ASP A 51 28.73 -26.56 -27.54
C ASP A 51 29.84 -25.65 -28.17
N THR A 52 30.62 -24.94 -27.31
CA THR A 52 32.09 -24.63 -27.34
C THR A 52 32.73 -24.04 -28.62
N THR A 53 33.65 -23.04 -28.65
CA THR A 53 34.95 -22.83 -27.96
C THR A 53 35.53 -21.48 -28.45
N THR A 54 35.78 -20.44 -27.64
CA THR A 54 36.98 -20.05 -26.85
C THR A 54 38.13 -19.33 -27.60
N ILE A 55 38.77 -18.37 -26.87
CA ILE A 55 40.21 -17.98 -26.85
C ILE A 55 40.67 -16.82 -27.77
N LEU A 56 41.46 -15.79 -27.38
CA LEU A 56 42.21 -15.38 -26.16
C LEU A 56 42.59 -13.87 -26.23
N ASP A 57 42.67 -13.25 -25.05
CA ASP A 57 43.74 -12.38 -24.48
C ASP A 57 44.35 -11.18 -25.24
N ASN A 58 44.45 -10.02 -24.56
CA ASN A 58 45.63 -9.77 -23.71
C ASN A 58 45.48 -8.57 -22.75
N ALA A 59 46.08 -8.75 -21.58
CA ALA A 59 46.14 -7.83 -20.44
C ALA A 59 47.22 -6.74 -20.59
N ASN A 60 47.13 -5.68 -19.77
CA ASN A 60 48.19 -5.42 -18.79
C ASN A 60 47.81 -4.37 -17.72
N THR A 61 48.21 -4.72 -16.51
CA THR A 61 48.14 -4.07 -15.19
C THR A 61 49.22 -3.01 -15.01
N SER A 62 48.98 -1.96 -14.19
CA SER A 62 49.85 -1.66 -13.03
C SER A 62 49.29 -0.54 -12.14
N GLN A 63 49.43 -0.76 -10.82
CA GLN A 63 49.25 0.19 -9.73
C GLN A 63 50.39 1.22 -9.67
N ASP A 64 50.13 2.44 -9.17
CA ASP A 64 50.81 2.99 -7.98
C ASP A 64 50.19 4.32 -7.47
N LYS A 65 50.62 4.69 -6.25
CA LYS A 65 50.03 5.52 -5.19
C LYS A 65 49.76 7.04 -5.41
N GLU A 66 48.66 7.47 -4.77
CA GLU A 66 48.47 8.62 -3.84
C GLU A 66 48.93 10.05 -4.21
N LYS A 67 47.96 10.96 -4.42
CA LYS A 67 47.98 12.30 -3.80
C LYS A 67 46.60 12.97 -3.76
N GLU A 68 46.24 13.37 -2.55
CA GLU A 68 45.13 14.22 -2.12
C GLU A 68 45.05 15.55 -2.90
N VAL A 69 43.87 15.86 -3.47
CA VAL A 69 43.41 17.23 -3.72
C VAL A 69 41.91 17.30 -3.46
N SER A 70 41.58 17.99 -2.38
CA SER A 70 40.25 18.51 -2.05
C SER A 70 39.60 19.20 -3.24
N LYS A 71 38.38 18.79 -3.59
CA LYS A 71 37.43 19.68 -4.25
C LYS A 71 35.99 19.31 -3.88
N ASP A 72 35.55 20.00 -2.85
CA ASP A 72 34.17 20.31 -2.55
C ASP A 72 33.40 20.68 -3.85
N SER A 73 32.29 19.98 -4.08
CA SER A 73 31.36 20.21 -5.18
C SER A 73 30.04 19.52 -4.84
N SER A 74 29.44 19.91 -3.72
CA SER A 74 28.01 19.72 -3.47
C SER A 74 27.20 20.53 -4.50
N LYS A 75 26.81 19.86 -5.59
CA LYS A 75 25.88 20.44 -6.57
C LYS A 75 24.45 20.15 -6.12
N GLU A 76 23.88 21.09 -5.38
CA GLU A 76 22.45 21.21 -5.15
C GLU A 76 21.79 21.46 -6.51
N ILE A 77 20.99 20.52 -7.01
CA ILE A 77 20.28 20.69 -8.29
C ILE A 77 18.94 21.34 -7.97
N SER A 78 18.97 22.67 -7.82
CA SER A 78 17.80 23.52 -7.95
C SER A 78 17.63 23.92 -9.42
N PRO A 79 16.42 23.86 -10.01
CA PRO A 79 16.17 24.61 -11.22
C PRO A 79 16.02 26.09 -10.82
N THR A 80 17.07 26.88 -11.08
CA THR A 80 17.11 28.33 -11.37
C THR A 80 18.11 29.09 -10.49
N GLU A 81 19.12 29.68 -11.14
CA GLU A 81 20.02 30.66 -10.54
C GLU A 81 19.32 32.01 -10.27
N THR A 82 19.55 32.52 -9.06
CA THR A 82 19.71 33.92 -8.64
C THR A 82 18.50 34.88 -8.60
N SER A 83 18.08 35.13 -7.35
CA SER A 83 17.61 36.40 -6.75
C SER A 83 16.48 37.19 -7.43
N GLY A 84 15.29 37.11 -6.83
CA GLY A 84 14.34 38.22 -6.82
C GLY A 84 12.86 37.84 -6.82
N LYS A 85 12.25 37.87 -5.63
CA LYS A 85 10.81 37.92 -5.32
C LYS A 85 9.96 36.67 -5.56
N ASN A 86 9.22 36.34 -4.50
CA ASN A 86 8.03 35.48 -4.44
C ASN A 86 7.18 35.53 -5.71
N GLU A 87 7.12 34.42 -6.44
CA GLU A 87 5.93 33.99 -7.18
C GLU A 87 5.85 32.46 -7.13
N GLY A 88 4.65 31.95 -6.82
CA GLY A 88 4.39 30.54 -6.53
C GLY A 88 4.78 29.58 -7.65
N SER A 89 5.09 28.35 -7.23
CA SER A 89 5.31 27.19 -8.10
C SER A 89 4.14 27.04 -9.09
N LYS A 90 4.33 27.49 -10.33
CA LYS A 90 3.37 27.30 -11.42
C LYS A 90 3.50 25.84 -11.88
N THR A 91 2.44 25.07 -11.67
CA THR A 91 2.27 23.70 -12.17
C THR A 91 2.37 23.69 -13.69
N ASN A 92 3.45 23.10 -14.24
CA ASN A 92 3.52 22.82 -15.68
C ASN A 92 2.76 21.52 -15.92
N ILE A 93 1.45 21.62 -16.15
CA ILE A 93 0.66 20.51 -16.67
C ILE A 93 1.24 20.15 -18.04
N SER A 94 1.60 18.89 -18.29
CA SER A 94 1.93 18.44 -19.65
C SER A 94 0.77 18.79 -20.59
N PRO A 95 1.02 19.46 -21.73
CA PRO A 95 -0.05 19.89 -22.62
C PRO A 95 -0.79 18.68 -23.19
N GLY A 96 -1.93 18.31 -22.57
CA GLY A 96 -2.82 17.26 -23.06
C GLY A 96 -3.40 16.29 -22.02
N VAL A 97 -2.92 16.28 -20.77
CA VAL A 97 -3.41 15.32 -19.76
C VAL A 97 -4.50 15.96 -18.88
N SER A 98 -5.72 15.43 -18.97
CA SER A 98 -6.83 15.83 -18.09
C SER A 98 -6.56 15.36 -16.66
N LYS A 99 -6.55 16.29 -15.70
CA LYS A 99 -6.56 15.92 -14.28
C LYS A 99 -7.87 15.19 -13.97
N VAL A 100 -7.78 14.04 -13.33
CA VAL A 100 -8.95 13.25 -12.92
C VAL A 100 -9.06 13.22 -11.40
N LYS A 101 -10.23 12.86 -10.88
CA LYS A 101 -10.40 12.59 -9.45
C LYS A 101 -9.64 11.32 -9.07
N GLY A 102 -8.83 11.38 -8.01
CA GLY A 102 -8.16 10.22 -7.45
C GLY A 102 -9.18 9.16 -7.01
N LYS A 103 -8.90 7.91 -7.32
CA LYS A 103 -9.69 6.74 -6.89
C LYS A 103 -9.01 5.92 -5.80
N VAL A 104 -7.75 6.24 -5.50
CA VAL A 104 -7.03 5.68 -4.37
C VAL A 104 -7.18 6.60 -3.16
N GLN A 105 -7.17 6.02 -1.97
CA GLN A 105 -7.06 6.75 -0.73
C GLN A 105 -5.59 6.92 -0.37
N LEU A 106 -5.05 8.05 -0.80
CA LEU A 106 -3.73 8.52 -0.40
C LEU A 106 -3.87 9.35 0.89
N TYR A 107 -2.83 9.33 1.73
CA TYR A 107 -2.77 10.09 2.98
C TYR A 107 -1.62 11.10 2.94
N GLU A 108 -1.81 12.25 3.58
CA GLU A 108 -0.75 13.23 3.82
C GLU A 108 0.17 12.75 4.95
N ASP A 109 1.25 12.06 4.58
CA ASP A 109 2.23 11.52 5.51
C ASP A 109 3.55 11.20 4.79
N THR A 110 4.48 10.59 5.51
CA THR A 110 5.78 10.15 5.00
C THR A 110 5.73 8.68 4.59
N PHE A 111 6.10 8.40 3.35
CA PHE A 111 6.37 7.07 2.84
C PHE A 111 7.88 6.81 2.89
N PHE A 112 8.27 5.74 3.58
CA PHE A 112 9.65 5.37 3.84
C PHE A 112 10.10 4.30 2.85
N ASP A 113 11.35 4.37 2.40
CA ASP A 113 11.97 3.25 1.69
C ASP A 113 11.85 1.97 2.52
N ASP A 114 11.17 0.96 1.97
CA ASP A 114 10.83 -0.29 2.67
C ASP A 114 12.07 -1.03 3.20
N ARG A 115 13.22 -0.84 2.53
CA ARG A 115 14.50 -1.44 2.95
C ARG A 115 14.96 -0.96 4.33
N ARG A 116 14.40 0.15 4.85
CA ARG A 116 14.66 0.65 6.21
C ARG A 116 14.17 -0.32 7.29
N PHE A 117 13.20 -1.18 7.00
CA PHE A 117 12.61 -2.10 7.97
C PHE A 117 13.23 -3.51 7.94
N GLY A 118 14.10 -3.79 6.97
CA GLY A 118 14.80 -5.08 6.86
C GLY A 118 16.04 -5.19 7.74
N GLU A 119 16.63 -6.39 7.80
CA GLU A 119 17.86 -6.65 8.58
C GLU A 119 19.08 -5.88 8.06
N ASN A 120 19.12 -5.62 6.75
CA ASN A 120 20.23 -4.93 6.08
C ASN A 120 19.84 -3.49 5.69
N ILE A 121 19.65 -2.65 6.71
CA ILE A 121 19.27 -1.24 6.53
C ILE A 121 20.37 -0.52 5.72
N PRO A 122 20.04 0.06 4.56
CA PRO A 122 21.01 0.81 3.77
C PRO A 122 21.46 2.06 4.52
N LYS A 123 22.74 2.44 4.34
CA LYS A 123 23.32 3.63 4.99
C LYS A 123 22.55 4.91 4.63
N ASN A 124 22.15 5.01 3.36
CA ASN A 124 21.31 6.09 2.85
C ASN A 124 20.02 5.51 2.29
N PHE A 125 18.90 6.17 2.54
CA PHE A 125 17.60 5.85 1.96
C PHE A 125 16.79 7.11 1.73
N CYS A 126 15.70 7.01 0.96
CA CYS A 126 14.84 8.14 0.68
C CYS A 126 13.54 8.09 1.51
N GLU A 127 13.02 9.26 1.81
CA GLU A 127 11.67 9.46 2.35
C GLU A 127 10.89 10.37 1.42
N VAL A 128 9.63 10.03 1.18
CA VAL A 128 8.71 10.78 0.32
C VAL A 128 7.60 11.33 1.19
N VAL A 129 7.56 12.65 1.36
CA VAL A 129 6.54 13.33 2.15
C VAL A 129 5.43 13.78 1.23
N ILE A 130 4.21 13.33 1.47
CA ILE A 130 2.98 13.75 0.80
C ILE A 130 2.29 14.82 1.64
N SER A 131 1.78 15.86 1.01
CA SER A 131 1.07 16.97 1.67
C SER A 131 0.10 17.64 0.72
N ASN A 132 -0.79 18.50 1.24
CA ASN A 132 -1.70 19.31 0.42
C ASN A 132 -2.49 18.46 -0.61
N LEU A 133 -3.03 17.35 -0.13
CA LEU A 133 -3.83 16.42 -0.91
C LEU A 133 -5.18 17.06 -1.23
N THR A 134 -5.57 16.93 -2.49
CA THR A 134 -6.85 17.37 -3.02
C THR A 134 -7.49 16.20 -3.76
N GLU A 135 -8.72 16.39 -4.24
CA GLU A 135 -9.38 15.36 -5.05
C GLU A 135 -8.63 15.02 -6.35
N THR A 136 -7.74 15.88 -6.86
CA THR A 136 -7.12 15.71 -8.19
C THR A 136 -5.59 15.77 -8.20
N SER A 137 -4.96 16.07 -7.07
CA SER A 137 -3.51 16.25 -6.95
C SER A 137 -3.04 16.20 -5.51
N PHE A 138 -1.73 16.06 -5.33
CA PHE A 138 -1.04 16.18 -4.05
C PHE A 138 0.34 16.82 -4.24
N ASP A 139 0.83 17.50 -3.21
CA ASP A 139 2.22 17.93 -3.14
C ASP A 139 3.10 16.79 -2.61
N PHE A 140 4.33 16.71 -3.11
CA PHE A 140 5.35 15.77 -2.62
C PHE A 140 6.71 16.45 -2.48
N THR A 141 7.49 16.00 -1.50
CA THR A 141 8.90 16.39 -1.28
C THR A 141 9.72 15.14 -1.03
N VAL A 142 10.94 15.06 -1.58
CA VAL A 142 11.83 13.90 -1.40
C VAL A 142 13.05 14.29 -0.59
N TYR A 143 13.28 13.53 0.46
CA TYR A 143 14.46 13.64 1.32
C TYR A 143 15.35 12.43 1.14
N GLU A 144 16.67 12.64 1.15
CA GLU A 144 17.66 11.60 1.40
C GLU A 144 18.04 11.67 2.89
N VAL A 145 17.93 10.53 3.57
CA VAL A 145 18.46 10.35 4.92
C VAL A 145 19.89 9.85 4.76
N THR A 146 20.87 10.65 5.20
CA THR A 146 22.31 10.36 5.03
C THR A 146 22.94 9.65 6.22
N ASP A 147 22.26 9.70 7.37
CA ASP A 147 22.60 8.93 8.56
C ASP A 147 21.32 8.47 9.26
N ALA A 148 21.02 7.18 9.11
CA ALA A 148 19.85 6.55 9.71
C ALA A 148 19.75 6.73 11.24
N LYS A 149 20.87 7.02 11.93
CA LYS A 149 20.92 7.15 13.39
C LYS A 149 20.61 8.55 13.89
N ASN A 150 20.94 9.57 13.11
CA ASN A 150 20.86 10.98 13.52
C ASN A 150 19.69 11.73 12.88
N ASP A 151 18.93 11.07 12.00
CA ASP A 151 17.80 11.65 11.27
C ASP A 151 18.19 12.91 10.46
N ASP A 152 19.46 12.98 10.04
CA ASP A 152 19.95 14.04 9.17
C ASP A 152 19.38 13.84 7.77
N LYS A 153 18.45 14.73 7.39
CA LYS A 153 17.75 14.70 6.10
C LYS A 153 18.20 15.83 5.20
N LYS A 154 18.50 15.49 3.95
CA LYS A 154 18.76 16.45 2.88
C LYS A 154 17.60 16.43 1.89
N VAL A 155 17.06 17.60 1.54
CA VAL A 155 16.09 17.68 0.45
C VAL A 155 16.81 17.41 -0.87
N ILE A 156 16.40 16.35 -1.58
CA ILE A 156 16.94 15.99 -2.90
C ILE A 156 15.94 16.24 -4.03
N PHE A 157 14.66 16.46 -3.68
CA PHE A 157 13.65 16.93 -4.61
C PHE A 157 12.71 17.90 -3.89
N LEU A 158 12.74 19.16 -4.31
CA LEU A 158 11.92 20.23 -3.71
C LEU A 158 10.42 19.96 -3.89
N LYS A 159 9.61 20.59 -3.05
CA LYS A 159 8.16 20.46 -3.08
C LYS A 159 7.58 20.76 -4.46
N ASN A 160 6.90 19.78 -5.04
CA ASN A 160 6.21 19.87 -6.32
C ASN A 160 4.85 19.17 -6.24
N THR A 161 3.98 19.39 -7.23
CA THR A 161 2.62 18.85 -7.24
C THR A 161 2.47 17.77 -8.31
N ALA A 162 2.13 16.55 -7.91
CA ALA A 162 1.70 15.49 -8.82
C ALA A 162 0.18 15.53 -9.02
N VAL A 163 -0.29 15.17 -10.21
CA VAL A 163 -1.72 15.14 -10.55
C VAL A 163 -2.17 13.71 -10.79
N PHE A 164 -3.38 13.34 -10.33
CA PHE A 164 -3.95 12.04 -10.66
C PHE A 164 -4.27 11.98 -12.17
N ILE A 165 -3.93 10.84 -12.79
CA ILE A 165 -4.07 10.58 -14.22
C ILE A 165 -4.76 9.23 -14.47
N ASP A 166 -4.91 8.87 -15.74
CA ASP A 166 -5.59 7.65 -16.20
C ASP A 166 -7.01 7.55 -15.61
N ASP A 167 -7.28 6.50 -14.85
CA ASP A 167 -8.56 6.25 -14.19
C ASP A 167 -8.60 6.76 -12.74
N GLY A 168 -7.58 7.49 -12.29
CA GLY A 168 -7.42 7.99 -10.92
C GLY A 168 -6.61 7.06 -10.01
N THR A 169 -6.02 5.98 -10.54
CA THR A 169 -5.19 5.03 -9.77
C THR A 169 -3.68 5.27 -9.88
N LYS A 170 -3.27 6.30 -10.61
CA LYS A 170 -1.88 6.71 -10.77
C LYS A 170 -1.78 8.23 -10.69
N ALA A 171 -0.57 8.73 -10.46
CA ALA A 171 -0.30 10.16 -10.55
C ALA A 171 1.00 10.44 -11.28
N THR A 172 1.11 11.63 -11.86
CA THR A 172 2.33 12.08 -12.53
C THR A 172 2.64 13.54 -12.20
N PHE A 173 3.91 13.82 -11.96
CA PHE A 173 4.45 15.17 -11.98
C PHE A 173 5.17 15.43 -13.29
N TYR A 174 4.87 16.55 -13.93
CA TYR A 174 5.49 16.99 -15.18
C TYR A 174 6.39 18.20 -14.92
N GLY A 175 7.66 17.94 -14.68
CA GLY A 175 8.71 18.95 -14.60
C GLY A 175 9.32 19.26 -15.97
N LYS A 176 10.14 20.31 -16.02
CA LYS A 176 10.89 20.66 -17.24
C LYS A 176 11.94 19.61 -17.60
N THR A 177 12.59 19.04 -16.59
CA THR A 177 13.71 18.10 -16.73
C THR A 177 13.35 16.68 -16.30
N TYR A 178 12.35 16.53 -15.44
CA TYR A 178 11.94 15.24 -14.88
C TYR A 178 10.44 15.06 -15.08
N THR A 179 10.03 13.84 -15.43
CA THR A 179 8.65 13.39 -15.31
C THR A 179 8.64 12.28 -14.29
N LEU A 180 7.96 12.48 -13.16
CA LEU A 180 7.89 11.48 -12.09
C LEU A 180 6.54 10.77 -12.17
N ASN A 181 6.55 9.44 -12.32
CA ASN A 181 5.33 8.64 -12.34
C ASN A 181 5.18 7.89 -11.01
N PHE A 182 4.00 8.04 -10.41
CA PHE A 182 3.60 7.43 -9.16
C PHE A 182 2.61 6.31 -9.45
N ILE A 183 2.93 5.12 -8.95
CA ILE A 183 2.02 3.98 -8.95
C ILE A 183 1.78 3.52 -7.51
N PHE A 184 0.58 3.04 -7.23
CA PHE A 184 0.13 2.64 -5.90
C PHE A 184 -0.20 1.14 -5.91
N PRO A 185 0.80 0.25 -5.78
CA PRO A 185 0.57 -1.17 -5.79
C PRO A 185 -0.16 -1.62 -4.51
N ASN A 186 -0.99 -2.65 -4.62
CA ASN A 186 -1.72 -3.23 -3.49
C ASN A 186 -0.93 -4.40 -2.86
N ASN A 187 0.35 -4.19 -2.55
CA ASN A 187 1.22 -5.28 -2.05
C ASN A 187 0.69 -5.86 -0.72
N HIS A 188 0.05 -5.01 0.09
CA HIS A 188 -0.50 -5.38 1.39
C HIS A 188 -2.00 -5.67 1.37
N GLY A 189 -2.66 -5.80 0.20
CA GLY A 189 -4.09 -6.15 0.13
C GLY A 189 -5.04 -5.12 0.78
N ALA A 190 -4.60 -3.88 0.97
CA ALA A 190 -5.33 -2.80 1.62
C ALA A 190 -6.41 -2.14 0.74
N ASN A 191 -6.66 -2.65 -0.48
CA ASN A 191 -7.77 -2.31 -1.39
C ASN A 191 -8.13 -0.82 -1.43
N SER A 192 -7.65 -0.12 -2.46
CA SER A 192 -7.79 1.34 -2.66
C SER A 192 -6.99 2.20 -1.68
N VAL A 193 -6.62 1.72 -0.50
CA VAL A 193 -5.68 2.42 0.40
C VAL A 193 -4.26 2.35 -0.13
N VAL A 194 -3.58 3.49 -0.21
CA VAL A 194 -2.17 3.56 -0.61
C VAL A 194 -1.28 3.28 0.59
N THR A 195 -0.93 2.01 0.79
CA THR A 195 0.13 1.60 1.75
C THR A 195 1.51 1.61 1.11
N ASP A 196 1.57 1.42 -0.21
CA ASP A 196 2.78 1.30 -0.99
C ASP A 196 2.78 2.30 -2.15
N MET A 197 3.95 2.84 -2.44
CA MET A 197 4.18 3.76 -3.53
C MET A 197 5.46 3.38 -4.26
N LYS A 198 5.42 3.34 -5.60
CA LYS A 198 6.64 3.30 -6.42
C LYS A 198 6.70 4.53 -7.28
N ILE A 199 7.88 5.13 -7.36
CA ILE A 199 8.13 6.37 -8.09
C ILE A 199 9.24 6.10 -9.10
N SER A 200 8.99 6.47 -10.35
CA SER A 200 9.96 6.36 -11.44
C SER A 200 10.22 7.71 -12.08
N GLY A 201 11.34 7.84 -12.80
CA GLY A 201 11.74 9.07 -13.49
C GLY A 201 12.66 9.99 -12.67
N PHE A 202 13.15 9.50 -11.54
CA PHE A 202 14.19 10.13 -10.73
C PHE A 202 15.08 9.05 -10.12
N GLU A 203 16.34 8.98 -10.53
CA GLU A 203 17.29 7.90 -10.20
C GLU A 203 17.33 7.53 -8.69
N PRO A 204 17.34 8.48 -7.74
CA PRO A 204 17.32 8.14 -6.31
C PRO A 204 16.10 7.32 -5.88
N LEU A 205 14.98 7.40 -6.61
CA LEU A 205 13.73 6.68 -6.30
C LEU A 205 13.54 5.39 -7.10
N GLU A 206 14.26 5.24 -8.21
CA GLU A 206 14.02 4.18 -9.17
C GLU A 206 14.19 2.78 -8.56
N GLY A 207 13.26 1.88 -8.89
CA GLY A 207 13.29 0.47 -8.46
C GLY A 207 12.97 0.22 -6.99
N LYS A 208 12.52 1.22 -6.23
CA LYS A 208 12.24 1.13 -4.78
C LYS A 208 10.75 1.15 -4.50
N THR A 209 10.37 0.56 -3.36
CA THR A 209 9.02 0.66 -2.79
C THR A 209 9.09 1.56 -1.56
N TYR A 210 8.15 2.49 -1.48
CA TYR A 210 7.98 3.39 -0.36
C TYR A 210 6.70 3.02 0.36
N CYS A 211 6.81 2.60 1.62
CA CYS A 211 5.68 2.16 2.43
C CYS A 211 5.35 3.19 3.51
N ASN A 212 4.06 3.39 3.77
CA ASN A 212 3.61 4.08 4.97
C ASN A 212 3.05 3.05 5.96
N ASN A 213 3.92 2.60 6.85
CA ASN A 213 3.59 1.60 7.89
C ASN A 213 2.80 2.19 9.06
N LYS A 214 2.57 3.51 9.10
CA LYS A 214 1.64 4.11 10.07
C LYS A 214 0.19 3.92 9.68
N ILE A 215 -0.10 3.51 8.44
CA ILE A 215 -1.45 3.10 8.04
C ILE A 215 -1.68 1.73 8.71
N PRO A 216 -2.49 1.61 9.77
CA PRO A 216 -2.39 0.50 10.74
C PRO A 216 -3.07 -0.80 10.24
N VAL A 217 -2.91 -1.16 8.97
CA VAL A 217 -3.54 -2.36 8.41
C VAL A 217 -3.13 -3.61 9.20
N GLN A 218 -1.85 -3.74 9.57
CA GLN A 218 -1.40 -4.91 10.32
C GLN A 218 -1.94 -4.93 11.76
N GLU A 219 -1.87 -3.79 12.47
CA GLU A 219 -2.38 -3.69 13.85
C GLU A 219 -3.88 -3.98 13.91
N TYR A 220 -4.68 -3.37 13.04
CA TYR A 220 -6.11 -3.66 12.97
C TYR A 220 -6.40 -5.09 12.51
N TYR A 221 -5.58 -5.66 11.63
CA TYR A 221 -5.72 -7.07 11.26
C TYR A 221 -5.48 -7.96 12.47
N ASP A 222 -4.41 -7.73 13.24
CA ASP A 222 -4.07 -8.54 14.40
C ASP A 222 -5.17 -8.45 15.47
N LEU A 223 -5.69 -7.25 15.76
CA LEU A 223 -6.78 -7.04 16.72
C LEU A 223 -8.08 -7.77 16.28
N ILE A 224 -8.48 -7.60 15.02
CA ILE A 224 -9.69 -8.26 14.49
C ILE A 224 -9.50 -9.79 14.43
N LYS A 225 -8.31 -10.27 14.05
CA LYS A 225 -7.96 -11.70 14.02
C LYS A 225 -7.93 -12.29 15.42
N GLU A 226 -7.43 -11.55 16.42
CA GLU A 226 -7.42 -11.96 17.81
C GLU A 226 -8.85 -12.10 18.35
N ALA A 227 -9.75 -11.15 18.06
CA ALA A 227 -11.16 -11.25 18.44
C ALA A 227 -11.83 -12.47 17.80
N TRP A 228 -11.58 -12.69 16.50
CA TRP A 228 -12.05 -13.89 15.78
C TRP A 228 -11.55 -15.18 16.43
N GLN A 229 -10.25 -15.25 16.76
CA GLN A 229 -9.61 -16.43 17.32
C GLN A 229 -10.09 -16.71 18.75
N LYS A 230 -10.24 -15.68 19.58
CA LYS A 230 -10.81 -15.82 20.94
C LYS A 230 -12.21 -16.42 20.90
N GLU A 231 -13.07 -15.95 20.00
CA GLU A 231 -14.41 -16.51 19.86
C GLU A 231 -14.37 -17.94 19.33
N LYS A 232 -13.44 -18.24 18.41
CA LYS A 232 -13.23 -19.61 17.92
C LYS A 232 -12.84 -20.56 19.05
N ASP A 233 -11.86 -20.16 19.85
CA ASP A 233 -11.37 -20.96 20.98
C ASP A 233 -12.48 -21.16 22.03
N TYR A 234 -13.31 -20.14 22.25
CA TYR A 234 -14.49 -20.24 23.12
C TYR A 234 -15.50 -21.25 22.58
N ILE A 235 -15.92 -21.13 21.32
CA ILE A 235 -16.84 -22.06 20.65
C ILE A 235 -16.30 -23.50 20.70
N ASP A 236 -15.01 -23.69 20.46
CA ASP A 236 -14.36 -25.01 20.47
C ASP A 236 -14.30 -25.62 21.88
N SER A 237 -14.26 -24.79 22.93
CA SER A 237 -14.31 -25.24 24.33
C SER A 237 -15.68 -25.72 24.80
N ILE A 238 -16.75 -25.49 24.03
CA ILE A 238 -18.12 -25.89 24.38
C ILE A 238 -18.40 -27.31 23.87
N ASP A 239 -18.71 -28.23 24.79
CA ASP A 239 -19.08 -29.62 24.44
C ASP A 239 -20.54 -29.76 24.00
N ASP A 240 -21.47 -29.04 24.63
CA ASP A 240 -22.91 -29.14 24.35
C ASP A 240 -23.24 -28.48 22.99
N PRO A 241 -23.73 -29.24 21.99
CA PRO A 241 -24.05 -28.71 20.66
C PRO A 241 -25.13 -27.61 20.69
N LYS A 242 -26.09 -27.67 21.61
CA LYS A 242 -27.14 -26.66 21.73
C LYS A 242 -26.60 -25.36 22.30
N LEU A 243 -25.69 -25.45 23.27
CA LEU A 243 -25.00 -24.27 23.79
C LEU A 243 -24.08 -23.67 22.71
N LYS A 244 -23.35 -24.51 21.97
CA LYS A 244 -22.48 -24.07 20.87
C LYS A 244 -23.24 -23.31 19.77
N GLN A 245 -24.48 -23.67 19.48
CA GLN A 245 -25.32 -22.97 18.50
C GLN A 245 -25.88 -21.63 19.03
N SER A 246 -25.86 -21.41 20.35
CA SER A 246 -26.46 -20.22 20.98
C SER A 246 -25.49 -19.05 21.19
N VAL A 247 -24.19 -19.26 20.98
CA VAL A 247 -23.16 -18.24 21.19
C VAL A 247 -22.90 -17.40 19.94
N GLN A 248 -22.11 -16.33 20.10
CA GLN A 248 -21.70 -15.48 18.99
C GLN A 248 -20.90 -16.29 17.96
N THR A 249 -20.98 -15.90 16.69
CA THR A 249 -20.13 -16.52 15.66
C THR A 249 -18.76 -15.83 15.61
N THR A 250 -17.73 -16.54 15.17
CA THR A 250 -16.40 -15.94 14.98
C THR A 250 -16.42 -14.73 14.04
N PHE A 251 -17.25 -14.77 12.99
CA PHE A 251 -17.47 -13.64 12.09
C PHE A 251 -18.14 -12.46 12.79
N SER A 252 -19.17 -12.73 13.60
CA SER A 252 -19.82 -11.67 14.38
C SER A 252 -18.86 -11.02 15.37
N ALA A 253 -17.93 -11.77 15.97
CA ALA A 253 -16.90 -11.21 16.85
C ALA A 253 -15.93 -10.30 16.09
N ALA A 254 -15.42 -10.75 14.93
CA ALA A 254 -14.56 -9.95 14.08
C ALA A 254 -15.23 -8.64 13.61
N ILE A 255 -16.50 -8.71 13.18
CA ILE A 255 -17.28 -7.53 12.77
C ILE A 255 -17.45 -6.56 13.94
N MET A 256 -17.75 -7.07 15.14
CA MET A 256 -17.94 -6.23 16.32
C MET A 256 -16.65 -5.50 16.71
N GLU A 257 -15.51 -6.17 16.67
CA GLU A 257 -14.20 -5.56 16.92
C GLU A 257 -13.91 -4.47 15.87
N SER A 258 -14.12 -4.78 14.59
CA SER A 258 -13.96 -3.82 13.49
C SER A 258 -14.87 -2.60 13.67
N CYS A 259 -16.13 -2.77 14.09
CA CYS A 259 -17.02 -1.64 14.40
C CYS A 259 -16.50 -0.81 15.58
N GLY A 260 -15.95 -1.43 16.62
CA GLY A 260 -15.31 -0.72 17.73
C GLY A 260 -14.15 0.15 17.26
N LEU A 261 -13.25 -0.44 16.47
CA LEU A 261 -12.12 0.25 15.87
C LEU A 261 -12.56 1.40 14.97
N LEU A 262 -13.64 1.24 14.18
CA LEU A 262 -14.20 2.31 13.35
C LEU A 262 -14.76 3.48 14.17
N MET A 263 -15.27 3.22 15.37
CA MET A 263 -15.75 4.28 16.27
C MET A 263 -14.60 5.04 16.93
N GLU A 264 -13.49 4.36 17.22
CA GLU A 264 -12.30 4.94 17.86
C GLU A 264 -11.39 5.66 16.86
N HIS A 265 -11.28 5.12 15.63
CA HIS A 265 -10.38 5.56 14.58
C HIS A 265 -11.11 5.69 13.22
N PRO A 266 -12.10 6.60 13.11
CA PRO A 266 -12.87 6.76 11.87
C PRO A 266 -12.01 7.18 10.66
N GLU A 267 -10.88 7.87 10.90
CA GLU A 267 -9.88 8.24 9.89
C GLU A 267 -9.23 7.05 9.18
N ASP A 268 -9.21 5.89 9.84
CA ASP A 268 -8.57 4.66 9.38
C ASP A 268 -9.57 3.64 8.83
N SER A 269 -10.80 4.09 8.54
CA SER A 269 -11.90 3.23 8.11
C SER A 269 -11.55 2.23 7.00
N ASN A 270 -10.82 2.65 5.96
CA ASN A 270 -10.46 1.72 4.90
C ASN A 270 -9.37 0.71 5.31
N ALA A 271 -8.46 1.08 6.23
CA ALA A 271 -7.49 0.14 6.79
C ALA A 271 -8.22 -0.91 7.63
N ILE A 272 -9.14 -0.49 8.50
CA ILE A 272 -9.98 -1.35 9.33
C ILE A 272 -10.86 -2.27 8.46
N ASP A 273 -11.54 -1.73 7.45
CA ASP A 273 -12.35 -2.51 6.51
C ASP A 273 -11.51 -3.47 5.66
N GLY A 274 -10.30 -3.06 5.28
CA GLY A 274 -9.31 -3.92 4.62
C GLY A 274 -8.93 -5.11 5.50
N SER A 275 -8.62 -4.85 6.75
CA SER A 275 -8.25 -5.86 7.75
C SER A 275 -9.39 -6.82 8.06
N LEU A 276 -10.62 -6.32 8.24
CA LEU A 276 -11.81 -7.16 8.41
C LEU A 276 -12.00 -8.10 7.22
N ARG A 277 -11.90 -7.59 5.98
CA ARG A 277 -12.06 -8.43 4.78
C ARG A 277 -11.06 -9.58 4.73
N LYS A 278 -9.79 -9.35 5.08
CA LYS A 278 -8.77 -10.42 5.15
C LYS A 278 -9.13 -11.49 6.18
N VAL A 279 -9.52 -11.08 7.39
CA VAL A 279 -9.92 -12.02 8.46
C VAL A 279 -11.11 -12.88 8.01
N LEU A 280 -12.12 -12.26 7.36
CA LEU A 280 -13.29 -12.97 6.85
C LEU A 280 -12.99 -13.89 5.66
N ALA A 281 -11.96 -13.58 4.86
CA ALA A 281 -11.48 -14.43 3.77
C ALA A 281 -10.70 -15.66 4.26
N GLY A 282 -10.26 -15.67 5.53
CA GLY A 282 -9.48 -16.76 6.12
C GLY A 282 -7.97 -16.64 5.92
N ASP A 283 -7.50 -15.48 5.47
CA ASP A 283 -6.07 -15.16 5.33
C ASP A 283 -5.37 -15.05 6.69
#